data_AF-A0A383VCD5-F1
#
_entry.id   AF-A0A383VCD5-F1
#
_cell.length_a   1.000
_cell.length_b   1.000
_cell.length_c   1.000
_cell.angle_alpha   90.00
_cell.angle_beta   90.00
_cell.angle_gamma   90.00
#
_symmetry.space_group_name_H-M   'P 1'
#
loop_
_entity.id
_entity.type
_entity.pdbx_description
1 polymer ?
#
loop_
_entity_poly.entity_id
_entity_poly.type
_entity_poly.pdbx_seq_one_letter_code
_entity_poly.pdbx_strand_id
1 'polypeptide(L)'
;MLPSLQGEVTFGTIHSQFTPKSLLHSARRLRPHVVRASQQQQSSTAVPSAAAAGSFQWSSNVSRRINLDLAIEEAVAGALSSKAAGWEPELAIVFLSSAYVAEYDQLVQLLRQRVPSLKHIFGSTGYGVIGSTAEGPEEIEHAPSVSITLGSLPGVDVRITHVTAQQLPDGDAPPQEWAQLLGVQLQSTHPSSFILLADPEFSKLTELTAGLDFAFPAANKIGGLVSAGKLSPARAMFAWSQQQQQQQQPEQQPEQQPQQQQQQQQARGMVRTGAVVLSLQGPVEMELLVAQGCRPLSEAVYSIDKLAGHSSVVLGLRDAAGREVSPVEALQRELQQAATSKQELLQLLANMALGLCPETLRAADGPQPEAQDFLIRGMAIDKAGFMVVGDAVRVGQRVRFMVRDRAGAQQDLASHCMAYKRRQLAAALSGPDASSSSSSRGQAFGMLLFSCNGRGMNLYDEPSYDSRTLASYIPVPCGGFMCNGELGSVGGTTHLHGFTCATAVLRAAAPSSSSSSSSSSSSSSSSSGGDSAGSSSGSSADGGSGGSSGSAE
;
A
#
# COMPACT_ATOMS: atom_id res chain seq x y z
N MET A 1 35.95 6.37 -29.62
CA MET A 1 35.32 5.30 -30.42
C MET A 1 33.82 5.53 -30.42
N LEU A 2 33.28 6.05 -31.53
CA LEU A 2 31.87 6.14 -31.96
C LEU A 2 31.68 7.47 -32.69
N PRO A 3 31.80 7.45 -34.03
CA PRO A 3 30.70 7.95 -34.84
C PRO A 3 30.45 7.00 -36.02
N SER A 4 29.55 6.03 -35.85
CA SER A 4 28.93 5.29 -36.97
C SER A 4 27.91 4.27 -36.43
N LEU A 5 26.78 4.75 -35.91
CA LEU A 5 25.56 3.94 -35.76
C LEU A 5 24.35 4.82 -36.10
N GLN A 6 24.33 5.32 -37.34
CA GLN A 6 23.09 5.64 -38.03
C GLN A 6 22.65 4.34 -38.71
N GLY A 7 21.72 3.64 -38.09
CA GLY A 7 21.16 2.39 -38.58
C GLY A 7 20.04 1.94 -37.65
N GLU A 8 18.85 1.77 -38.22
CA GLU A 8 17.55 1.49 -37.61
C GLU A 8 17.59 0.65 -36.32
N VAL A 9 17.17 1.27 -35.22
CA VAL A 9 16.58 0.55 -34.08
C VAL A 9 15.10 0.90 -34.06
N THR A 10 14.31 0.05 -34.69
CA THR A 10 12.86 0.04 -34.54
C THR A 10 12.58 -0.55 -33.15
N PHE A 11 12.08 0.26 -32.22
CA PHE A 11 11.62 -0.23 -30.92
C PHE A 11 10.39 -1.12 -31.14
N GLY A 12 10.60 -2.44 -31.11
CA GLY A 12 9.55 -3.44 -31.22
C GLY A 12 8.76 -3.55 -29.93
N THR A 13 7.43 -3.52 -30.04
CA THR A 13 6.48 -3.95 -29.02
C THR A 13 6.76 -5.40 -28.64
N ILE A 14 7.20 -5.65 -27.40
CA ILE A 14 7.51 -7.01 -26.94
C ILE A 14 6.20 -7.71 -26.53
N HIS A 15 5.64 -8.49 -27.46
CA HIS A 15 4.71 -9.57 -27.16
C HIS A 15 5.49 -10.79 -26.63
N SER A 16 5.01 -11.36 -25.52
CA SER A 16 5.58 -12.54 -24.87
C SER A 16 5.32 -13.83 -25.66
N GLN A 17 6.38 -14.51 -26.11
CA GLN A 17 6.36 -15.97 -26.36
C GLN A 17 7.76 -16.54 -26.07
N PHE A 18 7.81 -17.71 -25.40
CA PHE A 18 8.61 -18.91 -25.76
C PHE A 18 8.90 -19.85 -24.56
N THR A 19 8.99 -21.13 -24.90
CA THR A 19 8.79 -22.36 -24.10
C THR A 19 10.09 -23.01 -23.54
N PRO A 20 10.01 -23.98 -22.58
CA PRO A 20 11.15 -24.45 -21.78
C PRO A 20 11.67 -25.87 -22.11
N LYS A 21 12.95 -26.12 -21.81
CA LYS A 21 13.63 -27.42 -21.56
C LYS A 21 14.83 -27.12 -20.62
N SER A 22 15.26 -27.88 -19.61
CA SER A 22 14.99 -29.23 -19.10
C SER A 22 15.77 -29.49 -17.79
N LEU A 23 15.24 -30.38 -16.92
CA LEU A 23 15.90 -31.32 -15.95
C LEU A 23 16.72 -30.75 -14.77
N LEU A 24 16.60 -31.10 -13.47
CA LEU A 24 16.25 -32.27 -12.61
C LEU A 24 17.47 -32.78 -11.82
N HIS A 25 17.23 -33.09 -10.52
CA HIS A 25 18.08 -33.68 -9.46
C HIS A 25 18.94 -32.66 -8.69
N SER A 26 19.04 -32.67 -7.35
CA SER A 26 18.87 -33.73 -6.35
C SER A 26 18.58 -33.16 -4.95
N ALA A 27 17.62 -33.75 -4.23
CA ALA A 27 17.31 -33.45 -2.84
C ALA A 27 18.23 -34.20 -1.86
N ARG A 28 18.69 -33.53 -0.79
CA ARG A 28 19.28 -34.17 0.39
C ARG A 28 18.54 -33.72 1.65
N ARG A 29 17.98 -34.71 2.36
CA ARG A 29 17.22 -34.60 3.61
C ARG A 29 18.17 -34.34 4.78
N LEU A 30 17.80 -33.42 5.67
CA LEU A 30 18.34 -33.33 7.03
C LEU A 30 17.18 -33.49 8.03
N ARG A 31 17.38 -34.36 9.02
CA ARG A 31 16.40 -34.71 10.06
C ARG A 31 16.43 -33.67 11.20
N PRO A 32 15.29 -33.35 11.84
CA PRO A 32 15.24 -32.39 12.93
C PRO A 32 15.56 -33.04 14.29
N HIS A 33 16.25 -32.28 15.15
CA HIS A 33 16.46 -32.60 16.56
C HIS A 33 15.27 -32.13 17.41
N VAL A 34 14.70 -33.07 18.16
CA VAL A 34 13.59 -32.87 19.11
C VAL A 34 14.13 -32.33 20.43
N VAL A 35 13.63 -31.19 20.90
CA VAL A 35 13.84 -30.69 22.27
C VAL A 35 12.49 -30.66 22.98
N ARG A 36 12.37 -31.44 24.06
CA ARG A 36 11.16 -31.54 24.90
C ARG A 36 11.02 -30.29 25.77
N ALA A 37 9.87 -29.63 25.69
CA ALA A 37 9.43 -28.61 26.64
C ALA A 37 8.66 -29.26 27.80
N SER A 38 9.03 -28.94 29.04
CA SER A 38 8.32 -29.30 30.25
C SER A 38 7.22 -28.26 30.55
N GLN A 39 5.96 -28.70 30.52
CA GLN A 39 4.80 -27.93 30.96
C GLN A 39 4.72 -27.91 32.50
N GLN A 40 4.45 -26.73 33.07
CA GLN A 40 3.83 -26.60 34.38
C GLN A 40 2.51 -25.85 34.21
N GLN A 41 1.41 -26.54 34.53
CA GLN A 41 0.06 -26.02 34.60
C GLN A 41 -0.14 -25.28 35.93
N GLN A 42 -0.71 -24.08 35.89
CA GLN A 42 -1.45 -23.52 37.03
C GLN A 42 -2.76 -22.94 36.52
N SER A 43 -3.85 -23.50 37.06
CA SER A 43 -5.23 -23.12 36.85
C SER A 43 -5.65 -22.06 37.87
N SER A 44 -6.23 -20.96 37.43
CA SER A 44 -7.10 -20.14 38.27
C SER A 44 -8.33 -19.68 37.47
N THR A 45 -9.49 -20.04 37.98
CA THR A 45 -10.82 -19.67 37.49
C THR A 45 -11.20 -18.31 38.06
N ALA A 46 -11.46 -17.32 37.19
CA ALA A 46 -12.07 -16.06 37.58
C ALA A 46 -13.36 -15.82 36.77
N VAL A 47 -14.40 -15.39 37.48
CA VAL A 47 -15.76 -15.09 37.04
C VAL A 47 -15.76 -13.90 36.04
N PRO A 48 -16.58 -13.90 34.97
CA PRO A 48 -16.45 -12.89 33.92
C PRO A 48 -17.08 -11.54 34.33
N SER A 49 -16.24 -10.51 34.33
CA SER A 49 -16.64 -9.11 34.36
C SER A 49 -16.97 -8.64 32.94
N ALA A 50 -18.06 -7.89 32.79
CA ALA A 50 -18.50 -7.29 31.54
C ALA A 50 -17.54 -6.17 31.10
N ALA A 51 -16.52 -6.51 30.30
CA ALA A 51 -15.80 -5.63 29.35
C ALA A 51 -14.64 -6.41 28.70
N ALA A 52 -14.92 -7.26 27.72
CA ALA A 52 -13.88 -7.80 26.85
C ALA A 52 -13.95 -7.07 25.51
N ALA A 53 -13.38 -5.87 25.43
CA ALA A 53 -12.98 -5.34 24.13
C ALA A 53 -11.96 -6.33 23.55
N GLY A 54 -12.31 -6.99 22.44
CA GLY A 54 -11.44 -7.98 21.81
C GLY A 54 -10.07 -7.38 21.47
N SER A 55 -9.04 -8.23 21.36
CA SER A 55 -7.75 -7.82 20.82
C SER A 55 -7.75 -7.91 19.30
N PHE A 56 -6.95 -7.06 18.63
CA PHE A 56 -6.67 -7.20 17.21
C PHE A 56 -6.02 -8.57 16.94
N GLN A 57 -6.63 -9.36 16.07
CA GLN A 57 -6.09 -10.65 15.66
C GLN A 57 -6.00 -10.70 14.14
N TRP A 58 -4.86 -11.17 13.65
CA TRP A 58 -4.55 -11.24 12.23
C TRP A 58 -3.64 -12.43 11.97
N SER A 59 -3.97 -13.21 10.95
CA SER A 59 -3.14 -14.33 10.50
C SER A 59 -3.31 -14.55 9.01
N SER A 60 -2.29 -15.11 8.38
CA SER A 60 -2.28 -15.45 6.96
C SER A 60 -1.71 -16.85 6.78
N ASN A 61 -2.28 -17.62 5.85
CA ASN A 61 -1.68 -18.86 5.40
C ASN A 61 -1.89 -19.09 3.90
N VAL A 62 -1.00 -19.87 3.29
CA VAL A 62 -1.07 -20.23 1.87
C VAL A 62 -1.21 -21.74 1.68
N SER A 63 -1.94 -22.15 0.65
CA SER A 63 -2.03 -23.54 0.19
C SER A 63 -1.64 -23.67 -1.28
N ARG A 64 -1.09 -24.84 -1.64
CA ARG A 64 -0.69 -25.25 -3.00
C ARG A 64 -1.55 -26.37 -3.60
N ARG A 65 -2.66 -26.73 -2.94
CA ARG A 65 -3.52 -27.83 -3.40
C ARG A 65 -4.12 -27.48 -4.76
N ILE A 66 -4.33 -28.48 -5.62
CA ILE A 66 -4.87 -28.26 -6.97
C ILE A 66 -6.39 -28.05 -6.94
N ASN A 67 -7.08 -28.67 -5.99
CA ASN A 67 -8.52 -28.52 -5.81
C ASN A 67 -8.81 -27.34 -4.88
N LEU A 68 -9.67 -26.40 -5.29
CA LEU A 68 -9.91 -25.17 -4.54
C LEU A 68 -10.48 -25.44 -3.15
N ASP A 69 -11.41 -26.39 -3.04
CA ASP A 69 -12.07 -26.70 -1.77
C ASP A 69 -11.05 -27.17 -0.70
N LEU A 70 -10.19 -28.13 -1.06
CA LEU A 70 -9.09 -28.58 -0.22
C LEU A 70 -8.04 -27.48 0.03
N ALA A 71 -7.79 -26.60 -0.96
CA ALA A 71 -6.86 -25.50 -0.82
C ALA A 71 -7.33 -24.47 0.21
N ILE A 72 -8.63 -24.13 0.17
CA ILE A 72 -9.26 -23.23 1.15
C ILE A 72 -9.26 -23.89 2.52
N GLU A 73 -9.56 -25.19 2.63
CA GLU A 73 -9.51 -25.92 3.90
C GLU A 73 -8.13 -25.84 4.56
N GLU A 74 -7.08 -26.16 3.81
CA GLU A 74 -5.69 -26.14 4.30
C GLU A 74 -5.24 -24.72 4.67
N ALA A 75 -5.58 -23.72 3.83
CA ALA A 75 -5.23 -22.33 4.10
C ALA A 75 -5.99 -21.78 5.33
N VAL A 76 -7.29 -22.02 5.47
CA VAL A 76 -8.08 -21.62 6.66
C VAL A 76 -7.55 -22.31 7.91
N ALA A 77 -7.35 -23.62 7.88
CA ALA A 77 -6.87 -24.38 9.03
C ALA A 77 -5.51 -23.86 9.50
N GLY A 78 -4.57 -23.60 8.58
CA GLY A 78 -3.27 -23.03 8.93
C GLY A 78 -3.38 -21.62 9.52
N ALA A 79 -4.21 -20.74 8.94
CA ALA A 79 -4.41 -19.38 9.47
C ALA A 79 -5.01 -19.39 10.89
N LEU A 80 -6.00 -20.25 11.16
CA LEU A 80 -6.62 -20.39 12.48
C LEU A 80 -5.69 -21.05 13.51
N SER A 81 -4.89 -22.05 13.10
CA SER A 81 -4.02 -22.81 14.01
C SER A 81 -2.96 -21.94 14.72
N SER A 82 -2.63 -20.79 14.14
CA SER A 82 -1.67 -19.82 14.68
C SER A 82 -2.22 -18.93 15.81
N LYS A 83 -3.52 -19.06 16.15
CA LYS A 83 -4.23 -18.20 17.10
C LYS A 83 -4.87 -18.98 18.24
N ALA A 84 -5.42 -18.23 19.21
CA ALA A 84 -6.09 -18.80 20.37
C ALA A 84 -7.29 -19.65 19.93
N ALA A 85 -7.55 -20.73 20.68
CA ALA A 85 -8.72 -21.57 20.46
C ALA A 85 -10.00 -20.74 20.56
N GLY A 86 -10.92 -20.93 19.61
CA GLY A 86 -12.19 -20.19 19.56
C GLY A 86 -12.11 -18.80 18.94
N TRP A 87 -11.02 -18.46 18.24
CA TRP A 87 -10.97 -17.22 17.44
C TRP A 87 -11.99 -17.28 16.30
N GLU A 88 -12.88 -16.28 16.28
CA GLU A 88 -13.91 -16.08 15.25
C GLU A 88 -13.57 -14.85 14.39
N PRO A 89 -12.80 -15.00 13.31
CA PRO A 89 -12.48 -13.89 12.42
C PRO A 89 -13.72 -13.44 11.64
N GLU A 90 -13.81 -12.13 11.40
CA GLU A 90 -14.95 -11.49 10.74
C GLU A 90 -14.59 -10.98 9.34
N LEU A 91 -13.29 -10.82 9.05
CA LEU A 91 -12.75 -10.42 7.76
C LEU A 91 -11.87 -11.53 7.18
N ALA A 92 -12.09 -11.85 5.91
CA ALA A 92 -11.15 -12.61 5.09
C ALA A 92 -10.65 -11.74 3.93
N ILE A 93 -9.33 -11.72 3.75
CA ILE A 93 -8.67 -11.20 2.55
C ILE A 93 -8.07 -12.38 1.80
N VAL A 94 -8.46 -12.56 0.55
CA VAL A 94 -8.16 -13.79 -0.20
C VAL A 94 -7.57 -13.48 -1.59
N PHE A 95 -6.50 -14.20 -1.93
CA PHE A 95 -5.88 -14.11 -3.25
C PHE A 95 -5.74 -15.50 -3.88
N LEU A 96 -6.12 -15.62 -5.16
CA LEU A 96 -6.17 -16.89 -5.89
C LEU A 96 -5.35 -16.86 -7.16
N SER A 97 -4.67 -17.95 -7.47
CA SER A 97 -4.06 -18.09 -8.80
C SER A 97 -5.11 -18.41 -9.89
N SER A 98 -4.71 -18.24 -11.14
CA SER A 98 -5.52 -18.54 -12.33
C SER A 98 -5.93 -20.02 -12.47
N ALA A 99 -5.37 -20.91 -11.64
CA ALA A 99 -5.63 -22.35 -11.70
C ALA A 99 -7.08 -22.73 -11.38
N TYR A 100 -7.78 -21.94 -10.57
CA TYR A 100 -9.13 -22.25 -10.08
C TYR A 100 -10.25 -21.55 -10.86
N VAL A 101 -9.99 -21.11 -12.10
CA VAL A 101 -10.93 -20.28 -12.89
C VAL A 101 -12.35 -20.84 -12.97
N ALA A 102 -12.50 -22.17 -13.01
CA ALA A 102 -13.79 -22.85 -13.09
C ALA A 102 -14.62 -22.77 -11.79
N GLU A 103 -13.99 -22.41 -10.68
CA GLU A 103 -14.57 -22.48 -9.33
C GLU A 103 -14.58 -21.11 -8.62
N TYR A 104 -14.22 -20.02 -9.30
CA TYR A 104 -14.17 -18.67 -8.72
C TYR A 104 -15.51 -18.23 -8.10
N ASP A 105 -16.62 -18.57 -8.74
CA ASP A 105 -17.95 -18.20 -8.25
C ASP A 105 -18.38 -18.97 -6.98
N GLN A 106 -17.65 -20.03 -6.62
CA GLN A 106 -17.87 -20.81 -5.40
C GLN A 106 -17.06 -20.30 -4.22
N LEU A 107 -16.00 -19.50 -4.45
CA LEU A 107 -15.04 -19.09 -3.42
C LEU A 107 -15.70 -18.54 -2.14
N VAL A 108 -16.60 -17.57 -2.31
CA VAL A 108 -17.27 -16.89 -1.18
C VAL A 108 -18.10 -17.88 -0.37
N GLN A 109 -18.79 -18.81 -1.04
CA GLN A 109 -19.57 -19.85 -0.38
C GLN A 109 -18.66 -20.82 0.39
N LEU A 110 -17.60 -21.31 -0.24
CA LEU A 110 -16.66 -22.27 0.37
C LEU A 110 -15.94 -21.69 1.59
N LEU A 111 -15.59 -20.40 1.56
CA LEU A 111 -15.00 -19.68 2.70
C LEU A 111 -15.99 -19.59 3.86
N ARG A 112 -17.24 -19.18 3.59
CA ARG A 112 -18.27 -19.03 4.62
C ARG A 112 -18.69 -20.36 5.25
N GLN A 113 -18.64 -21.46 4.50
CA GLN A 113 -18.88 -22.80 5.06
C GLN A 113 -17.79 -23.20 6.06
N ARG A 114 -16.53 -22.81 5.81
CA ARG A 114 -15.38 -23.11 6.68
C ARG A 114 -15.25 -22.15 7.85
N VAL A 115 -15.60 -20.88 7.65
CA VAL A 115 -15.52 -19.82 8.66
C VAL A 115 -16.86 -19.09 8.73
N PRO A 116 -17.86 -19.64 9.44
CA PRO A 116 -19.22 -19.07 9.49
C PRO A 116 -19.29 -17.68 10.13
N SER A 117 -18.29 -17.28 10.91
CA SER A 117 -18.19 -15.97 11.55
C SER A 117 -17.86 -14.83 10.58
N LEU A 118 -17.45 -15.13 9.34
CA LEU A 118 -17.08 -14.11 8.36
C LEU A 118 -18.26 -13.19 8.03
N LYS A 119 -18.01 -11.89 8.19
CA LYS A 119 -18.91 -10.80 7.80
C LYS A 119 -18.47 -10.14 6.50
N HIS A 120 -17.18 -10.22 6.17
CA HIS A 120 -16.57 -9.53 5.03
C HIS A 120 -15.57 -10.44 4.31
N ILE A 121 -15.63 -10.50 2.99
CA ILE A 121 -14.65 -11.18 2.13
C ILE A 121 -14.23 -10.21 1.03
N PHE A 122 -12.93 -9.91 1.00
CA PHE A 122 -12.28 -9.03 0.06
C PHE A 122 -11.15 -9.77 -0.66
N GLY A 123 -10.90 -9.52 -1.93
CA GLY A 123 -9.81 -10.22 -2.59
C GLY A 123 -9.82 -10.13 -4.10
N SER A 124 -8.88 -10.83 -4.72
CA SER A 124 -8.84 -10.97 -6.17
C SER A 124 -8.06 -12.19 -6.64
N THR A 125 -8.07 -12.41 -7.93
CA THR A 125 -7.09 -13.26 -8.59
C THR A 125 -5.74 -12.55 -8.69
N GLY A 126 -4.68 -13.33 -8.85
CA GLY A 126 -3.32 -12.84 -9.04
C GLY A 126 -2.49 -13.72 -9.96
N TYR A 127 -1.42 -13.14 -10.52
CA TYR A 127 -0.37 -13.83 -11.26
C TYR A 127 0.35 -14.86 -10.39
N GLY A 128 0.58 -14.46 -9.15
CA GLY A 128 1.02 -15.27 -8.02
C GLY A 128 0.35 -14.77 -6.75
N VAL A 129 0.40 -15.57 -5.70
CA VAL A 129 -0.15 -15.21 -4.38
C VAL A 129 0.98 -15.13 -3.35
N ILE A 130 0.76 -14.31 -2.32
CA ILE A 130 1.70 -14.10 -1.23
C ILE A 130 0.98 -14.45 0.05
N GLY A 131 1.55 -15.33 0.85
CA GLY A 131 0.99 -15.69 2.15
C GLY A 131 2.08 -15.99 3.16
N SER A 132 1.68 -16.35 4.37
CA SER A 132 2.62 -16.83 5.39
C SER A 132 2.52 -18.34 5.54
N THR A 133 3.57 -18.96 6.05
CA THR A 133 3.58 -20.35 6.52
C THR A 133 4.25 -20.37 7.88
N ALA A 134 4.34 -21.55 8.51
CA ALA A 134 5.13 -21.71 9.74
C ALA A 134 6.62 -21.35 9.56
N GLU A 135 7.15 -21.41 8.33
CA GLU A 135 8.56 -21.13 8.01
C GLU A 135 8.81 -19.66 7.64
N GLY A 136 7.75 -18.87 7.49
CA GLY A 136 7.82 -17.46 7.07
C GLY A 136 6.97 -17.17 5.83
N PRO A 137 7.10 -15.96 5.25
CA PRO A 137 6.33 -15.56 4.11
C PRO A 137 6.79 -16.26 2.83
N GLU A 138 5.85 -16.57 1.97
CA GLU A 138 6.06 -17.31 0.73
C GLU A 138 5.33 -16.65 -0.44
N GLU A 139 6.04 -16.49 -1.55
CA GLU A 139 5.50 -16.04 -2.84
C GLU A 139 5.39 -17.25 -3.77
N ILE A 140 4.18 -17.52 -4.27
CA ILE A 140 3.91 -18.68 -5.12
C ILE A 140 3.49 -18.21 -6.50
N GLU A 141 4.42 -18.34 -7.44
CA GLU A 141 4.24 -18.08 -8.87
C GLU A 141 3.93 -19.37 -9.63
N HIS A 142 3.18 -19.27 -10.72
CA HIS A 142 3.03 -20.34 -11.72
C HIS A 142 2.51 -21.69 -11.23
N ALA A 143 1.85 -21.73 -10.07
CA ALA A 143 1.25 -22.94 -9.50
C ALA A 143 -0.18 -22.68 -9.00
N PRO A 144 -1.02 -23.72 -8.85
CA PRO A 144 -2.25 -23.64 -8.08
C PRO A 144 -1.94 -23.16 -6.66
N SER A 145 -2.54 -22.04 -6.26
CA SER A 145 -2.26 -21.46 -4.95
C SER A 145 -3.35 -20.50 -4.48
N VAL A 146 -3.69 -20.58 -3.20
CA VAL A 146 -4.59 -19.66 -2.51
C VAL A 146 -3.92 -19.12 -1.26
N SER A 147 -3.97 -17.81 -1.08
CA SER A 147 -3.56 -17.13 0.13
C SER A 147 -4.79 -16.62 0.84
N ILE A 148 -4.95 -16.97 2.12
CA ILE A 148 -6.07 -16.53 2.96
C ILE A 148 -5.50 -15.82 4.18
N THR A 149 -5.90 -14.57 4.34
CA THR A 149 -5.65 -13.78 5.54
C THR A 149 -6.96 -13.59 6.30
N LEU A 150 -6.96 -13.90 7.59
CA LEU A 150 -8.11 -13.78 8.48
C LEU A 150 -7.86 -12.69 9.52
N GLY A 151 -8.89 -11.92 9.86
CA GLY A 151 -8.78 -10.79 10.78
C GLY A 151 -10.00 -10.60 11.69
N SER A 152 -9.73 -10.19 12.93
CA SER A 152 -10.70 -9.55 13.84
C SER A 152 -10.18 -8.17 14.20
N LEU A 153 -10.96 -7.13 13.85
CA LEU A 153 -10.59 -5.73 13.97
C LEU A 153 -11.59 -5.02 14.90
N PRO A 154 -11.48 -5.21 16.22
CA PRO A 154 -12.46 -4.70 17.18
C PRO A 154 -12.53 -3.16 17.15
N GLY A 155 -13.76 -2.63 17.07
CA GLY A 155 -14.00 -1.19 16.98
C GLY A 155 -13.69 -0.57 15.61
N VAL A 156 -13.28 -1.36 14.62
CA VAL A 156 -13.08 -0.90 13.24
C VAL A 156 -14.34 -1.16 12.43
N ASP A 157 -14.84 -0.12 11.80
CA ASP A 157 -15.88 -0.17 10.79
C ASP A 157 -15.26 -0.62 9.46
N VAL A 158 -15.63 -1.82 9.02
CA VAL A 158 -15.12 -2.46 7.81
C VAL A 158 -16.19 -2.40 6.74
N ARG A 159 -15.89 -1.75 5.61
CA ARG A 159 -16.79 -1.69 4.45
C ARG A 159 -16.09 -2.19 3.20
N ILE A 160 -16.83 -2.91 2.36
CA ILE A 160 -16.38 -3.32 1.03
C ILE A 160 -17.37 -2.78 0.01
N THR A 161 -16.88 -1.99 -0.94
CA THR A 161 -17.71 -1.35 -1.96
C THR A 161 -17.20 -1.71 -3.35
N HIS A 162 -18.09 -2.18 -4.22
CA HIS A 162 -17.83 -2.31 -5.65
C HIS A 162 -18.17 -0.99 -6.34
N VAL A 163 -17.21 -0.43 -7.06
CA VAL A 163 -17.29 0.85 -7.76
C VAL A 163 -17.17 0.60 -9.26
N THR A 164 -18.17 1.08 -10.00
CA THR A 164 -18.19 1.11 -11.46
C THR A 164 -17.97 2.53 -11.98
N ALA A 165 -17.62 2.67 -13.25
CA ALA A 165 -17.33 3.98 -13.85
C ALA A 165 -18.54 4.94 -13.79
N GLN A 166 -19.75 4.40 -13.84
CA GLN A 166 -21.00 5.15 -13.83
C GLN A 166 -21.39 5.68 -12.45
N GLN A 167 -20.82 5.10 -11.39
CA GLN A 167 -21.10 5.51 -10.01
C GLN A 167 -20.14 6.58 -9.51
N LEU A 168 -19.07 6.85 -10.23
CA LEU A 168 -18.09 7.84 -9.80
C LEU A 168 -18.71 9.24 -9.82
N PRO A 169 -18.54 10.02 -8.74
CA PRO A 169 -18.82 11.44 -8.76
C PRO A 169 -18.05 12.15 -9.87
N ASP A 170 -18.54 13.31 -10.27
CA ASP A 170 -17.79 14.19 -11.16
C ASP A 170 -16.48 14.67 -10.49
N GLY A 171 -15.50 15.08 -11.28
CA GLY A 171 -14.21 15.58 -10.79
C GLY A 171 -14.35 16.81 -9.88
N ASP A 172 -15.39 17.62 -10.10
CA ASP A 172 -15.71 18.81 -9.31
C ASP A 172 -16.64 18.51 -8.11
N ALA A 173 -17.01 17.24 -7.89
CA ALA A 173 -17.90 16.86 -6.81
C ALA A 173 -17.27 17.09 -5.43
N PRO A 174 -18.06 17.53 -4.42
CA PRO A 174 -17.55 17.78 -3.08
C PRO A 174 -17.11 16.47 -2.39
N PRO A 175 -16.24 16.54 -1.36
CA PRO A 175 -15.78 15.37 -0.60
C PRO A 175 -16.90 14.45 -0.11
N GLN A 176 -18.07 15.00 0.19
CA GLN A 176 -19.24 14.28 0.71
C GLN A 176 -19.75 13.22 -0.27
N GLU A 177 -19.70 13.47 -1.58
CA GLU A 177 -20.16 12.51 -2.58
C GLU A 177 -19.21 11.31 -2.69
N TRP A 178 -17.90 11.56 -2.60
CA TRP A 178 -16.88 10.51 -2.54
C TRP A 178 -16.99 9.66 -1.27
N ALA A 179 -17.30 10.30 -0.15
CA ALA A 179 -17.55 9.63 1.11
C ALA A 179 -18.83 8.78 1.06
N GLN A 180 -19.90 9.30 0.44
CA GLN A 180 -21.16 8.59 0.21
C GLN A 180 -20.98 7.40 -0.73
N LEU A 181 -20.19 7.54 -1.80
CA LEU A 181 -19.84 6.45 -2.71
C LEU A 181 -19.29 5.23 -1.94
N LEU A 182 -18.39 5.46 -0.98
CA LEU A 182 -17.81 4.38 -0.17
C LEU A 182 -18.61 4.06 1.10
N GLY A 183 -19.64 4.85 1.42
CA GLY A 183 -20.38 4.76 2.67
C GLY A 183 -19.54 5.08 3.91
N VAL A 184 -18.48 5.88 3.78
CA VAL A 184 -17.53 6.22 4.88
C VAL A 184 -17.82 7.64 5.39
N GLN A 185 -17.61 7.90 6.68
CA GLN A 185 -17.79 9.24 7.25
C GLN A 185 -16.56 10.12 7.03
N LEU A 186 -16.74 11.36 6.55
CA LEU A 186 -15.63 12.32 6.41
C LEU A 186 -15.09 12.80 7.76
N GLN A 187 -15.99 13.16 8.69
CA GLN A 187 -15.66 13.74 9.99
C GLN A 187 -15.66 12.66 11.08
N SER A 188 -14.74 11.71 10.95
CA SER A 188 -14.50 10.67 11.94
C SER A 188 -13.39 11.11 12.91
N THR A 189 -13.57 10.84 14.20
CA THR A 189 -12.49 10.97 15.20
C THR A 189 -11.40 9.92 15.04
N HIS A 190 -11.65 8.89 14.23
CA HIS A 190 -10.75 7.79 13.94
C HIS A 190 -10.15 7.88 12.53
N PRO A 191 -8.92 7.39 12.34
CA PRO A 191 -8.28 7.33 11.03
C PRO A 191 -9.09 6.47 10.05
N SER A 192 -8.98 6.82 8.77
CA SER A 192 -9.54 6.04 7.65
C SER A 192 -8.40 5.52 6.78
N SER A 193 -8.58 4.36 6.19
CA SER A 193 -7.59 3.70 5.32
C SER A 193 -8.32 2.89 4.24
N PHE A 194 -7.74 2.86 3.04
CA PHE A 194 -8.39 2.26 1.87
C PHE A 194 -7.46 1.27 1.18
N ILE A 195 -7.99 0.08 0.89
CA ILE A 195 -7.31 -0.94 0.08
C ILE A 195 -8.12 -1.15 -1.20
N LEU A 196 -7.50 -0.93 -2.35
CA LEU A 196 -8.17 -0.92 -3.65
C LEU A 196 -7.67 -2.06 -4.54
N LEU A 197 -8.58 -2.86 -5.07
CA LEU A 197 -8.29 -3.79 -6.15
C LEU A 197 -9.08 -3.34 -7.37
N ALA A 198 -8.43 -3.23 -8.52
CA ALA A 198 -9.10 -2.76 -9.73
C ALA A 198 -8.81 -3.69 -10.91
N ASP A 199 -9.83 -3.87 -11.76
CA ASP A 199 -9.64 -4.46 -13.07
C ASP A 199 -8.67 -3.58 -13.88
N PRO A 200 -7.63 -4.14 -14.54
CA PRO A 200 -6.76 -3.38 -15.43
C PRO A 200 -7.49 -2.59 -16.53
N GLU A 201 -8.70 -3.00 -16.91
CA GLU A 201 -9.53 -2.31 -17.90
C GLU A 201 -10.39 -1.18 -17.30
N PHE A 202 -10.34 -0.97 -15.98
CA PHE A 202 -11.05 0.12 -15.32
C PHE A 202 -10.38 1.47 -15.60
N SER A 203 -10.86 2.12 -16.66
CA SER A 203 -10.30 3.39 -17.15
C SER A 203 -10.41 4.57 -16.17
N LYS A 204 -11.23 4.43 -15.11
CA LYS A 204 -11.51 5.49 -14.14
C LYS A 204 -10.75 5.37 -12.82
N LEU A 205 -9.71 4.54 -12.79
CA LEU A 205 -8.92 4.33 -11.58
C LEU A 205 -8.26 5.61 -11.08
N THR A 206 -7.71 6.42 -12.00
CA THR A 206 -7.05 7.68 -11.64
C THR A 206 -8.02 8.68 -11.02
N GLU A 207 -9.21 8.84 -11.60
CA GLU A 207 -10.27 9.69 -11.06
C GLU A 207 -10.73 9.20 -9.68
N LEU A 208 -10.90 7.88 -9.51
CA LEU A 208 -11.22 7.30 -8.20
C LEU A 208 -10.14 7.63 -7.16
N THR A 209 -8.86 7.41 -7.47
CA THR A 209 -7.78 7.69 -6.52
C THR A 209 -7.64 9.19 -6.22
N ALA A 210 -7.80 10.05 -7.22
CA ALA A 210 -7.73 11.50 -7.05
C ALA A 210 -8.89 12.03 -6.19
N GLY A 211 -10.11 11.54 -6.42
CA GLY A 211 -11.27 11.86 -5.60
C GLY A 211 -11.12 11.42 -4.14
N LEU A 212 -10.51 10.26 -3.90
CA LEU A 212 -10.21 9.80 -2.53
C LEU A 212 -9.07 10.58 -1.86
N ASP A 213 -8.08 11.04 -2.62
CA ASP A 213 -7.05 11.94 -2.10
C ASP A 213 -7.63 13.32 -1.74
N PHE A 214 -8.56 13.82 -2.55
CA PHE A 214 -9.28 15.05 -2.26
C PHE A 214 -10.19 14.92 -1.04
N ALA A 215 -10.99 13.84 -0.97
CA ALA A 215 -11.97 13.66 0.11
C ALA A 215 -11.33 13.21 1.43
N PHE A 216 -10.26 12.42 1.39
CA PHE A 216 -9.60 11.85 2.56
C PHE A 216 -8.08 12.05 2.50
N PRO A 217 -7.56 13.29 2.55
CA PRO A 217 -6.14 13.57 2.31
C PRO A 217 -5.19 12.92 3.33
N ALA A 218 -5.66 12.69 4.57
CA ALA A 218 -4.87 12.01 5.61
C ALA A 218 -4.97 10.47 5.57
N ALA A 219 -5.90 9.92 4.79
CA ALA A 219 -6.09 8.48 4.70
C ALA A 219 -5.06 7.88 3.74
N ASN A 220 -4.40 6.82 4.17
CA ASN A 220 -3.53 6.04 3.28
C ASN A 220 -4.39 5.20 2.32
N LYS A 221 -3.96 5.13 1.06
CA LYS A 221 -4.55 4.27 0.02
C LYS A 221 -3.49 3.40 -0.60
N ILE A 222 -3.82 2.13 -0.80
CA ILE A 222 -2.90 1.13 -1.34
C ILE A 222 -3.67 0.05 -2.07
N GLY A 223 -2.99 -0.73 -2.91
CA GLY A 223 -3.54 -1.95 -3.48
C GLY A 223 -2.91 -2.26 -4.82
N GLY A 224 -3.70 -2.76 -5.75
CA GLY A 224 -3.15 -3.12 -7.05
C GLY A 224 -4.17 -3.48 -8.10
N LEU A 225 -3.70 -3.44 -9.34
CA LEU A 225 -4.42 -3.97 -10.48
C LEU A 225 -4.44 -5.49 -10.41
N VAL A 226 -5.64 -6.04 -10.53
CA VAL A 226 -5.88 -7.48 -10.58
C VAL A 226 -5.13 -8.07 -11.76
N SER A 227 -4.55 -9.23 -11.53
CA SER A 227 -3.76 -9.92 -12.54
C SER A 227 -4.21 -11.39 -12.63
N ALA A 228 -3.67 -12.08 -13.62
CA ALA A 228 -3.91 -13.50 -13.83
C ALA A 228 -2.59 -14.18 -14.19
N GLY A 229 -2.50 -15.47 -13.88
CA GLY A 229 -1.32 -16.29 -14.18
C GLY A 229 -1.32 -16.82 -15.61
N LYS A 230 -0.29 -17.60 -15.95
CA LYS A 230 -0.09 -18.17 -17.29
C LYS A 230 -1.15 -19.19 -17.72
N LEU A 231 -1.93 -19.75 -16.77
CA LEU A 231 -2.89 -20.82 -17.04
C LEU A 231 -4.20 -20.30 -17.64
N SER A 232 -4.62 -19.11 -17.25
CA SER A 232 -5.85 -18.48 -17.76
C SER A 232 -5.73 -16.97 -17.64
N PRO A 233 -6.17 -16.19 -18.64
CA PRO A 233 -6.20 -14.74 -18.56
C PRO A 233 -7.38 -14.21 -17.71
N ALA A 234 -8.29 -15.08 -17.28
CA ALA A 234 -9.49 -14.69 -16.54
C ALA A 234 -9.14 -14.05 -15.20
N ARG A 235 -9.77 -12.90 -14.93
CA ARG A 235 -9.61 -12.13 -13.69
C ARG A 235 -10.93 -12.07 -12.94
N ALA A 236 -10.83 -11.98 -11.63
CA ALA A 236 -11.96 -11.72 -10.75
C ALA A 236 -11.50 -10.95 -9.51
N MET A 237 -12.41 -10.15 -8.98
CA MET A 237 -12.35 -9.56 -7.65
C MET A 237 -13.46 -10.18 -6.80
N PHE A 238 -13.22 -10.22 -5.50
CA PHE A 238 -14.17 -10.73 -4.52
C PHE A 238 -14.52 -9.60 -3.57
N ALA A 239 -15.80 -9.30 -3.50
CA ALA A 239 -16.37 -8.26 -2.66
C ALA A 239 -17.69 -8.75 -2.11
N TRP A 240 -17.67 -9.20 -0.87
CA TRP A 240 -18.86 -9.68 -0.18
C TRP A 240 -18.92 -9.11 1.23
N SER A 241 -20.09 -8.62 1.62
CA SER A 241 -20.39 -8.23 2.99
C SER A 241 -21.76 -8.76 3.40
N GLN A 242 -21.88 -9.29 4.62
CA GLN A 242 -23.12 -9.88 5.14
C GLN A 242 -24.31 -8.91 5.08
N GLN A 243 -24.08 -7.62 5.36
CA GLN A 243 -25.11 -6.59 5.35
C GLN A 243 -25.68 -6.29 3.96
N GLN A 244 -24.83 -6.30 2.91
CA GLN A 244 -25.27 -6.02 1.53
C GLN A 244 -26.17 -7.13 0.99
N GLN A 245 -25.93 -8.39 1.39
CA GLN A 245 -26.75 -9.52 0.96
C GLN A 245 -28.20 -9.44 1.48
N GLN A 246 -28.42 -8.80 2.64
CA GLN A 246 -29.77 -8.63 3.19
C GLN A 246 -30.57 -7.53 2.46
N GLN A 247 -29.88 -6.55 1.86
CA GLN A 247 -30.51 -5.45 1.12
C GLN A 247 -30.81 -5.80 -0.35
N GLN A 248 -30.12 -6.80 -0.92
CA GLN A 248 -30.24 -7.19 -2.34
C GLN A 248 -31.18 -8.37 -2.61
N GLN A 249 -32.07 -8.76 -1.69
CA GLN A 249 -33.11 -9.76 -2.01
C GLN A 249 -34.11 -9.14 -3.00
N PRO A 250 -34.17 -9.59 -4.26
CA PRO A 250 -35.04 -8.97 -5.26
C PRO A 250 -36.48 -9.44 -5.07
N GLU A 251 -37.43 -8.51 -5.08
CA GLU A 251 -38.79 -8.81 -5.53
C GLU A 251 -38.68 -9.31 -6.99
N GLN A 252 -39.18 -10.52 -7.24
CA GLN A 252 -39.02 -11.22 -8.51
C GLN A 252 -39.71 -10.45 -9.65
N GLN A 253 -38.93 -9.94 -10.62
CA GLN A 253 -39.44 -9.52 -11.93
C GLN A 253 -38.67 -10.23 -13.05
N PRO A 254 -39.37 -10.77 -14.07
CA PRO A 254 -38.72 -11.55 -15.13
C PRO A 254 -38.22 -10.65 -16.27
N GLU A 255 -37.22 -11.16 -17.00
CA GLU A 255 -36.74 -10.74 -18.33
C GLU A 255 -35.62 -9.66 -18.44
N GLN A 256 -34.35 -10.10 -18.34
CA GLN A 256 -33.20 -9.64 -19.16
C GLN A 256 -31.91 -10.45 -18.85
N GLN A 257 -31.49 -11.34 -19.76
CA GLN A 257 -30.52 -12.42 -19.48
C GLN A 257 -29.04 -12.01 -19.21
N PRO A 258 -28.44 -10.98 -19.85
CA PRO A 258 -27.04 -10.60 -19.56
C PRO A 258 -26.87 -9.86 -18.23
N GLN A 259 -27.81 -8.97 -17.89
CA GLN A 259 -27.79 -8.22 -16.62
C GLN A 259 -28.06 -9.14 -15.42
N GLN A 260 -28.90 -10.17 -15.58
CA GLN A 260 -29.14 -11.16 -14.52
C GLN A 260 -27.90 -11.99 -14.16
N GLN A 261 -27.03 -12.35 -15.12
CA GLN A 261 -25.79 -13.08 -14.79
C GLN A 261 -24.80 -12.22 -14.00
N GLN A 262 -24.68 -10.93 -14.33
CA GLN A 262 -23.83 -9.99 -13.59
C GLN A 262 -24.38 -9.72 -12.18
N GLN A 263 -25.70 -9.54 -12.04
CA GLN A 263 -26.36 -9.40 -10.74
C GLN A 263 -26.28 -10.68 -9.88
N GLN A 264 -26.42 -11.87 -10.49
CA GLN A 264 -26.25 -13.15 -9.77
C GLN A 264 -24.80 -13.38 -9.34
N GLN A 265 -23.80 -12.97 -10.14
CA GLN A 265 -22.38 -13.05 -9.75
C GLN A 265 -22.05 -12.07 -8.61
N GLN A 266 -22.60 -10.85 -8.64
CA GLN A 266 -22.53 -9.89 -7.53
C GLN A 266 -23.21 -10.42 -6.26
N ALA A 267 -24.36 -11.09 -6.37
CA ALA A 267 -25.02 -11.74 -5.24
C ALA A 267 -24.17 -12.89 -4.63
N ARG A 268 -23.26 -13.48 -5.42
CA ARG A 268 -22.24 -14.45 -4.98
C ARG A 268 -20.92 -13.79 -4.53
N GLY A 269 -20.83 -12.46 -4.54
CA GLY A 269 -19.66 -11.71 -4.09
C GLY A 269 -18.48 -11.71 -5.07
N MET A 270 -18.69 -12.08 -6.33
CA MET A 270 -17.66 -12.06 -7.38
C MET A 270 -17.96 -10.92 -8.38
N VAL A 271 -16.96 -10.10 -8.67
CA VAL A 271 -17.05 -9.02 -9.66
C VAL A 271 -15.88 -9.09 -10.64
N ARG A 272 -16.09 -8.66 -11.89
CA ARG A 272 -15.11 -8.81 -12.97
C ARG A 272 -14.55 -7.49 -13.49
N THR A 273 -15.31 -6.42 -13.34
CA THR A 273 -14.98 -5.09 -13.88
C THR A 273 -15.08 -4.04 -12.78
N GLY A 274 -14.49 -2.87 -13.00
CA GLY A 274 -14.50 -1.78 -12.04
C GLY A 274 -13.40 -1.91 -10.98
N ALA A 275 -13.68 -1.42 -9.78
CA ALA A 275 -12.80 -1.53 -8.62
C ALA A 275 -13.57 -1.99 -7.39
N VAL A 276 -12.90 -2.69 -6.48
CA VAL A 276 -13.41 -2.99 -5.15
C VAL A 276 -12.55 -2.28 -4.13
N VAL A 277 -13.20 -1.62 -3.18
CA VAL A 277 -12.54 -0.81 -2.14
C VAL A 277 -12.89 -1.40 -0.78
N LEU A 278 -11.87 -1.82 -0.04
CA LEU A 278 -11.97 -2.15 1.38
C LEU A 278 -11.61 -0.90 2.18
N SER A 279 -12.60 -0.34 2.85
CA SER A 279 -12.47 0.81 3.74
C SER A 279 -12.39 0.35 5.19
N LEU A 280 -11.39 0.85 5.91
CA LEU A 280 -11.20 0.64 7.34
C LEU A 280 -11.30 1.99 8.04
N GLN A 281 -12.27 2.16 8.95
CA GLN A 281 -12.43 3.37 9.74
C GLN A 281 -12.57 3.00 11.22
N GLY A 282 -11.63 3.41 12.07
CA GLY A 282 -11.62 3.02 13.48
C GLY A 282 -10.21 3.03 14.09
N PRO A 283 -9.97 2.34 15.22
CA PRO A 283 -8.69 2.32 15.91
C PRO A 283 -7.65 1.42 15.20
N VAL A 284 -7.53 1.56 13.88
CA VAL A 284 -6.52 0.90 13.05
C VAL A 284 -5.78 1.94 12.21
N GLU A 285 -4.46 1.92 12.29
CA GLU A 285 -3.59 2.73 11.43
C GLU A 285 -3.01 1.83 10.33
N MET A 286 -2.88 2.40 9.14
CA MET A 286 -2.19 1.77 8.01
C MET A 286 -0.98 2.62 7.66
N GLU A 287 0.21 2.04 7.70
CA GLU A 287 1.44 2.67 7.23
C GLU A 287 1.84 2.09 5.87
N LEU A 288 2.35 2.93 4.97
CA LEU A 288 2.74 2.53 3.63
C LEU A 288 4.26 2.47 3.46
N LEU A 289 4.69 1.49 2.69
CA LEU A 289 6.04 1.29 2.19
C LEU A 289 5.92 1.02 0.68
N VAL A 290 6.48 1.89 -0.15
CA VAL A 290 6.33 1.82 -1.62
C VAL A 290 7.71 1.81 -2.26
N ALA A 291 8.27 0.62 -2.52
CA ALA A 291 9.57 0.47 -3.16
C ALA A 291 9.38 0.27 -4.67
N GLN A 292 9.71 1.28 -5.46
CA GLN A 292 9.46 1.35 -6.91
C GLN A 292 10.46 0.56 -7.77
N GLY A 293 11.42 -0.12 -7.16
CA GLY A 293 12.31 -1.08 -7.83
C GLY A 293 13.45 -0.45 -8.62
N CYS A 294 13.76 0.81 -8.36
CA CYS A 294 14.75 1.57 -9.14
C CYS A 294 15.78 2.23 -8.24
N ARG A 295 17.00 2.36 -8.76
CA ARG A 295 18.07 3.17 -8.15
C ARG A 295 18.42 4.36 -9.04
N PRO A 296 18.99 5.43 -8.47
CA PRO A 296 19.65 6.49 -9.24
C PRO A 296 20.67 5.92 -10.24
N LEU A 297 20.69 6.45 -11.46
CA LEU A 297 21.80 6.25 -12.39
C LEU A 297 23.06 6.97 -11.86
N SER A 298 22.89 8.18 -11.36
CA SER A 298 23.89 8.98 -10.66
C SER A 298 23.23 9.91 -9.62
N GLU A 299 24.03 10.71 -8.92
CA GLU A 299 23.53 11.74 -7.99
C GLU A 299 23.01 13.01 -8.67
N ALA A 300 23.09 13.11 -10.00
CA ALA A 300 22.63 14.29 -10.71
C ALA A 300 21.11 14.48 -10.57
N VAL A 301 20.68 15.73 -10.46
CA VAL A 301 19.28 16.14 -10.52
C VAL A 301 19.18 17.27 -11.52
N TYR A 302 18.21 17.18 -12.42
CA TYR A 302 17.90 18.21 -13.40
C TYR A 302 16.56 18.86 -13.07
N SER A 303 16.33 20.05 -13.59
CA SER A 303 14.99 20.62 -13.70
C SER A 303 14.55 20.64 -15.15
N ILE A 304 13.26 20.40 -15.39
CA ILE A 304 12.68 20.52 -16.73
C ILE A 304 12.68 22.00 -17.13
N ASP A 305 13.36 22.34 -18.22
CA ASP A 305 13.43 23.71 -18.71
C ASP A 305 12.34 24.00 -19.74
N LYS A 306 12.11 23.05 -20.64
CA LYS A 306 11.23 23.25 -21.78
C LYS A 306 10.45 21.98 -22.13
N LEU A 307 9.16 22.16 -22.44
CA LEU A 307 8.24 21.12 -22.88
C LEU A 307 7.76 21.39 -24.31
N ALA A 308 7.38 20.33 -25.02
CA ALA A 308 6.58 20.45 -26.23
C ALA A 308 5.11 20.73 -25.83
N GLY A 309 4.26 21.08 -26.80
CA GLY A 309 2.85 21.43 -26.54
C GLY A 309 2.02 20.39 -25.76
N HIS A 310 2.51 19.16 -25.56
CA HIS A 310 1.94 18.15 -24.68
C HIS A 310 2.81 17.98 -23.43
N SER A 311 2.19 17.86 -22.25
CA SER A 311 2.87 17.79 -20.94
C SER A 311 3.69 16.53 -20.70
N SER A 312 4.05 15.73 -21.70
CA SER A 312 4.84 14.49 -21.56
C SER A 312 6.13 14.49 -22.37
N VAL A 313 6.41 15.54 -23.15
CA VAL A 313 7.59 15.62 -24.03
C VAL A 313 8.51 16.74 -23.56
N VAL A 314 9.69 16.35 -23.06
CA VAL A 314 10.73 17.25 -22.56
C VAL A 314 11.71 17.58 -23.68
N LEU A 315 11.82 18.87 -23.97
CA LEU A 315 12.70 19.42 -25.01
C LEU A 315 14.06 19.85 -24.45
N GLY A 316 14.11 20.25 -23.19
CA GLY A 316 15.31 20.78 -22.55
C GLY A 316 15.29 20.59 -21.04
N LEU A 317 16.47 20.41 -20.47
CA LEU A 317 16.74 20.27 -19.04
C LEU A 317 17.72 21.36 -18.59
N ARG A 318 17.71 21.68 -17.29
CA ARG A 318 18.77 22.45 -16.62
C ARG A 318 19.50 21.59 -15.62
N ASP A 319 20.83 21.62 -15.65
CA ASP A 319 21.66 20.98 -14.63
C ASP A 319 21.71 21.80 -13.32
N ALA A 320 22.38 21.26 -12.30
CA ALA A 320 22.54 21.91 -11.00
C ALA A 320 23.30 23.25 -11.06
N ALA A 321 24.06 23.51 -12.14
CA ALA A 321 24.73 24.79 -12.38
C ALA A 321 23.85 25.79 -13.16
N GLY A 322 22.59 25.45 -13.42
CA GLY A 322 21.64 26.26 -14.16
C GLY A 322 21.84 26.25 -15.68
N ARG A 323 22.76 25.42 -16.19
CA ARG A 323 23.06 25.34 -17.62
C ARG A 323 22.00 24.53 -18.34
N GLU A 324 21.53 25.06 -19.46
CA GLU A 324 20.63 24.34 -20.35
C GLU A 324 21.37 23.21 -21.05
N VAL A 325 20.77 22.02 -21.06
CA VAL A 325 21.28 20.80 -21.69
C VAL A 325 20.13 20.06 -22.36
N SER A 326 20.38 19.44 -23.51
CA SER A 326 19.37 18.56 -24.10
C SER A 326 19.21 17.26 -23.29
N PRO A 327 18.03 16.61 -23.33
CA PRO A 327 17.85 15.33 -22.63
C PRO A 327 18.85 14.25 -23.06
N VAL A 328 19.21 14.21 -24.35
CA VAL A 328 20.22 13.26 -24.85
C VAL A 328 21.60 13.55 -24.29
N GLU A 329 22.03 14.80 -24.27
CA GLU A 329 23.34 15.17 -23.74
C GLU A 329 23.43 14.86 -22.23
N ALA A 330 22.37 15.16 -21.48
CA ALA A 330 22.29 14.83 -20.05
C ALA A 330 22.42 13.32 -19.83
N LEU A 331 21.63 12.52 -20.54
CA LEU A 331 21.67 11.06 -20.45
C LEU A 331 23.03 10.48 -20.88
N GLN A 332 23.61 10.98 -21.97
CA GLN A 332 24.92 10.55 -22.46
C GLN A 332 26.02 10.81 -21.43
N ARG A 333 26.02 11.98 -20.78
CA ARG A 333 26.99 12.31 -19.73
C ARG A 333 26.94 11.33 -18.57
N GLU A 334 25.74 10.99 -18.10
CA GLU A 334 25.59 10.04 -17.00
C GLU A 334 25.95 8.61 -17.40
N LEU A 335 25.51 8.16 -18.57
CA LEU A 335 25.85 6.82 -19.06
C LEU A 335 27.36 6.64 -19.27
N GLN A 336 28.07 7.67 -19.71
CA GLN A 336 29.53 7.65 -19.84
C GLN A 336 30.24 7.52 -18.48
N GLN A 337 29.63 8.02 -17.41
CA GLN A 337 30.18 7.90 -16.05
C GLN A 337 29.80 6.57 -15.40
N ALA A 338 28.59 6.07 -15.68
CA ALA A 338 28.05 4.87 -15.05
C ALA A 338 28.51 3.57 -15.72
N ALA A 339 28.67 3.55 -17.04
CA ALA A 339 29.02 2.32 -17.77
C ALA A 339 30.52 2.22 -18.06
N THR A 340 31.11 1.07 -17.73
CA THR A 340 32.52 0.75 -17.99
C THR A 340 32.70 -0.10 -19.25
N SER A 341 31.63 -0.69 -19.78
CA SER A 341 31.66 -1.55 -20.98
C SER A 341 30.44 -1.32 -21.88
N LYS A 342 30.56 -1.75 -23.16
CA LYS A 342 29.43 -1.70 -24.11
C LYS A 342 28.24 -2.55 -23.64
N GLN A 343 28.51 -3.70 -23.03
CA GLN A 343 27.45 -4.59 -22.55
C GLN A 343 26.68 -3.97 -21.38
N GLU A 344 27.40 -3.36 -20.44
CA GLU A 344 26.80 -2.62 -19.33
C GLU A 344 25.98 -1.42 -19.84
N LEU A 345 26.50 -0.66 -20.80
CA LEU A 345 25.78 0.45 -21.43
C LEU A 345 24.44 -0.01 -22.03
N LEU A 346 24.42 -1.12 -22.78
CA LEU A 346 23.20 -1.67 -23.36
C LEU A 346 22.22 -2.14 -22.28
N GLN A 347 22.73 -2.71 -21.18
CA GLN A 347 21.90 -3.14 -20.06
C GLN A 347 21.27 -1.97 -19.31
N LEU A 348 22.03 -0.88 -19.09
CA LEU A 348 21.49 0.34 -18.49
C LEU A 348 20.40 0.95 -19.38
N LEU A 349 20.69 1.11 -20.68
CA LEU A 349 19.74 1.67 -21.66
C LEU A 349 18.42 0.89 -21.72
N ALA A 350 18.48 -0.45 -21.65
CA ALA A 350 17.30 -1.30 -21.68
C ALA A 350 16.40 -1.16 -20.44
N ASN A 351 16.93 -0.59 -19.35
CA ASN A 351 16.28 -0.52 -18.04
C ASN A 351 16.14 0.91 -17.51
N MET A 352 16.20 1.91 -18.39
CA MET A 352 16.08 3.31 -18.01
C MET A 352 14.67 3.66 -17.57
N ALA A 353 14.60 4.48 -16.53
CA ALA A 353 13.40 5.13 -16.04
C ALA A 353 13.73 6.59 -15.66
N LEU A 354 12.70 7.38 -15.40
CA LEU A 354 12.83 8.73 -14.92
C LEU A 354 12.15 8.87 -13.56
N GLY A 355 12.87 9.37 -12.58
CA GLY A 355 12.31 9.80 -11.31
C GLY A 355 11.78 11.23 -11.44
N LEU A 356 10.55 11.46 -11.02
CA LEU A 356 9.88 12.76 -10.98
C LEU A 356 9.75 13.21 -9.52
N CYS A 357 10.32 14.35 -9.17
CA CYS A 357 10.18 14.88 -7.81
C CYS A 357 8.74 15.37 -7.59
N PRO A 358 8.05 14.91 -6.53
CA PRO A 358 6.71 15.35 -6.17
C PRO A 358 6.65 16.84 -5.83
N GLU A 359 5.46 17.41 -5.98
CA GLU A 359 5.19 18.82 -5.71
C GLU A 359 5.33 19.21 -4.24
N THR A 360 5.04 18.29 -3.32
CA THR A 360 5.11 18.51 -1.87
C THR A 360 6.54 18.73 -1.36
N LEU A 361 7.55 18.37 -2.15
CA LEU A 361 8.97 18.50 -1.79
C LEU A 361 9.67 19.69 -2.47
N ARG A 362 8.90 20.67 -2.95
CA ARG A 362 9.36 21.81 -3.77
C ARG A 362 10.23 22.87 -3.07
N ALA A 363 10.38 22.86 -1.75
CA ALA A 363 11.12 23.92 -1.06
C ALA A 363 12.57 24.02 -1.58
N ALA A 364 12.95 25.19 -2.12
CA ALA A 364 14.30 25.45 -2.65
C ALA A 364 15.39 25.35 -1.56
N ASP A 365 15.02 25.62 -0.31
CA ASP A 365 15.87 25.53 0.88
C ASP A 365 15.60 24.26 1.72
N GLY A 366 14.78 23.33 1.18
CA GLY A 366 14.50 22.05 1.83
C GLY A 366 15.66 21.05 1.67
N PRO A 367 15.67 19.96 2.44
CA PRO A 367 16.62 18.87 2.21
C PRO A 367 16.53 18.39 0.76
N GLN A 368 17.69 18.04 0.18
CA GLN A 368 17.75 17.41 -1.14
C GLN A 368 16.83 16.18 -1.13
N PRO A 369 15.93 16.04 -2.12
CA PRO A 369 15.04 14.89 -2.17
C PRO A 369 15.87 13.60 -2.27
N GLU A 370 15.60 12.65 -1.40
CA GLU A 370 16.27 11.35 -1.43
C GLU A 370 15.71 10.51 -2.58
N ALA A 371 16.40 9.43 -2.98
CA ALA A 371 15.99 8.63 -4.14
C ALA A 371 14.55 8.09 -4.03
N GLN A 372 14.13 7.71 -2.82
CA GLN A 372 12.79 7.23 -2.51
C GLN A 372 11.69 8.29 -2.62
N ASP A 373 12.06 9.57 -2.68
CA ASP A 373 11.12 10.66 -2.77
C ASP A 373 10.63 10.87 -4.20
N PHE A 374 11.29 10.28 -5.20
CA PHE A 374 10.92 10.44 -6.61
C PHE A 374 9.86 9.42 -7.04
N LEU A 375 8.89 9.88 -7.82
CA LEU A 375 7.91 9.05 -8.51
C LEU A 375 8.52 8.51 -9.81
N ILE A 376 8.61 7.20 -9.95
CA ILE A 376 9.26 6.55 -11.08
C ILE A 376 8.29 6.42 -12.25
N ARG A 377 8.74 6.81 -13.44
CA ARG A 377 8.02 6.69 -14.71
C ARG A 377 8.88 6.13 -15.81
N GLY A 378 8.24 5.43 -16.73
CA GLY A 378 8.88 5.04 -17.98
C GLY A 378 9.33 6.27 -18.75
N MET A 379 10.44 6.15 -19.46
CA MET A 379 10.93 7.21 -20.34
C MET A 379 11.52 6.64 -21.62
N ALA A 380 11.54 7.45 -22.68
CA ALA A 380 12.22 7.14 -23.93
C ALA A 380 12.83 8.41 -24.51
N ILE A 381 13.91 8.26 -25.28
CA ILE A 381 14.45 9.32 -26.12
C ILE A 381 13.98 9.08 -27.55
N ASP A 382 13.33 10.07 -28.15
CA ASP A 382 12.87 9.99 -29.53
C ASP A 382 14.02 10.21 -30.54
N LYS A 383 13.71 10.08 -31.83
CA LYS A 383 14.70 10.26 -32.91
C LYS A 383 15.23 11.69 -33.02
N ALA A 384 14.48 12.68 -32.52
CA ALA A 384 14.88 14.08 -32.50
C ALA A 384 15.73 14.43 -31.27
N GLY A 385 15.84 13.51 -30.30
CA GLY A 385 16.56 13.70 -29.06
C GLY A 385 15.72 14.30 -27.92
N PHE A 386 14.40 14.34 -28.07
CA PHE A 386 13.50 14.75 -27.00
C PHE A 386 13.17 13.56 -26.10
N MET A 387 12.92 13.83 -24.83
CA MET A 387 12.57 12.81 -23.86
C MET A 387 11.07 12.73 -23.69
N VAL A 388 10.49 11.57 -23.99
CA VAL A 388 9.09 11.25 -23.71
C VAL A 388 9.00 10.59 -22.34
N VAL A 389 8.11 11.10 -21.50
CA VAL A 389 7.86 10.60 -20.14
C VAL A 389 6.48 9.94 -20.10
N GLY A 390 6.38 8.80 -19.41
CA GLY A 390 5.12 8.06 -19.24
C GLY A 390 4.11 8.70 -18.28
N ASP A 391 4.23 10.00 -18.03
CA ASP A 391 3.31 10.79 -17.19
C ASP A 391 3.41 12.28 -17.57
N ALA A 392 2.45 13.07 -17.10
CA ALA A 392 2.49 14.51 -17.22
C ALA A 392 3.57 15.11 -16.31
N VAL A 393 4.31 16.05 -16.87
CA VAL A 393 5.39 16.81 -16.26
C VAL A 393 5.21 18.30 -16.55
N ARG A 394 5.94 19.14 -15.82
CA ARG A 394 5.90 20.61 -15.96
C ARG A 394 7.29 21.22 -15.95
N VAL A 395 7.41 22.43 -16.49
CA VAL A 395 8.63 23.25 -16.35
C VAL A 395 8.93 23.51 -14.87
N GLY A 396 10.21 23.46 -14.52
CA GLY A 396 10.72 23.59 -13.16
C GLY A 396 10.64 22.32 -12.31
N GLN A 397 9.96 21.26 -12.77
CA GLN A 397 9.91 20.00 -12.03
C GLN A 397 11.30 19.35 -12.03
N ARG A 398 11.76 18.93 -10.84
CA ARG A 398 13.02 18.21 -10.70
C ARG A 398 12.86 16.76 -11.16
N VAL A 399 13.84 16.28 -11.90
CA VAL A 399 13.89 14.92 -12.43
C VAL A 399 15.28 14.33 -12.28
N ARG A 400 15.35 13.00 -12.26
CA ARG A 400 16.62 12.25 -12.20
C ARG A 400 16.51 11.00 -13.05
N PHE A 401 17.59 10.61 -13.71
CA PHE A 401 17.65 9.33 -14.41
C PHE A 401 17.78 8.17 -13.43
N MET A 402 16.95 7.16 -13.65
CA MET A 402 16.83 5.98 -12.79
C MET A 402 17.08 4.73 -13.62
N VAL A 403 17.52 3.67 -12.96
CA VAL A 403 17.76 2.36 -13.58
C VAL A 403 17.03 1.30 -12.79
N ARG A 404 16.35 0.42 -13.52
CA ARG A 404 15.67 -0.75 -12.99
C ARG A 404 16.49 -2.01 -13.20
N ASP A 405 17.26 -2.39 -12.20
CA ASP A 405 17.96 -3.67 -12.17
C ASP A 405 17.71 -4.38 -10.84
N ARG A 406 18.21 -5.62 -10.74
CA ARG A 406 18.13 -6.41 -9.50
C ARG A 406 18.66 -5.62 -8.32
N ALA A 407 19.89 -5.09 -8.44
CA ALA A 407 20.55 -4.37 -7.36
C ALA A 407 19.74 -3.15 -6.91
N GLY A 408 19.18 -2.39 -7.86
CA GLY A 408 18.32 -1.25 -7.59
C GLY A 408 17.05 -1.62 -6.87
N ALA A 409 16.38 -2.71 -7.26
CA ALA A 409 15.19 -3.18 -6.56
C ALA A 409 15.47 -3.65 -5.12
N GLN A 410 16.63 -4.29 -4.90
CA GLN A 410 17.08 -4.70 -3.56
C GLN A 410 17.42 -3.50 -2.68
N GLN A 411 18.20 -2.56 -3.20
CA GLN A 411 18.61 -1.34 -2.49
C GLN A 411 17.40 -0.47 -2.14
N ASP A 412 16.50 -0.29 -3.08
CA ASP A 412 15.29 0.50 -2.90
C ASP A 412 14.39 -0.09 -1.80
N LEU A 413 14.08 -1.38 -1.86
CA LEU A 413 13.30 -2.06 -0.82
C LEU A 413 13.96 -1.96 0.56
N ALA A 414 15.27 -2.21 0.64
CA ALA A 414 16.03 -2.10 1.88
C ALA A 414 16.00 -0.66 2.45
N SER A 415 16.11 0.35 1.59
CA SER A 415 16.06 1.76 2.00
C SER A 415 14.72 2.14 2.63
N HIS A 416 13.61 1.69 2.02
CA HIS A 416 12.26 1.89 2.55
C HIS A 416 12.06 1.18 3.90
N CYS A 417 12.50 -0.07 4.01
CA CYS A 417 12.49 -0.83 5.26
C CYS A 417 13.29 -0.14 6.38
N MET A 418 14.49 0.36 6.07
CA MET A 418 15.33 1.09 7.02
C MET A 418 14.69 2.41 7.43
N ALA A 419 14.16 3.19 6.47
CA ALA A 419 13.45 4.44 6.76
C ALA A 419 12.25 4.21 7.68
N TYR A 420 11.51 3.13 7.46
CA TYR A 420 10.41 2.71 8.32
C TYR A 420 10.86 2.35 9.73
N LYS A 421 11.94 1.57 9.90
CA LYS A 421 12.52 1.30 11.22
C LYS A 421 13.02 2.55 11.93
N ARG A 422 13.64 3.49 11.21
CA ARG A 422 14.04 4.79 11.76
C ARG A 422 12.84 5.56 12.29
N ARG A 423 11.73 5.61 11.55
CA ARG A 423 10.49 6.25 12.02
C ARG A 423 9.90 5.58 13.26
N GLN A 424 9.89 4.24 13.32
CA GLN A 424 9.47 3.52 14.52
C GLN A 424 10.33 3.85 15.73
N LEU A 425 11.66 3.83 15.56
CA LEU A 425 12.60 4.11 16.64
C LEU A 425 12.46 5.56 17.11
N ALA A 426 12.36 6.52 16.19
CA ALA A 426 12.13 7.92 16.52
C ALA A 426 10.84 8.09 17.34
N ALA A 427 9.73 7.49 16.89
CA ALA A 427 8.46 7.53 17.63
C ALA A 427 8.54 6.89 19.03
N ALA A 428 9.32 5.82 19.18
CA ALA A 428 9.54 5.18 20.48
C ALA A 428 10.39 6.05 21.43
N LEU A 429 11.34 6.82 20.88
CA LEU A 429 12.23 7.70 21.65
C LEU A 429 11.58 9.05 22.03
N SER A 430 10.62 9.54 21.24
CA SER A 430 9.97 10.85 21.46
C SER A 430 9.05 10.93 22.70
N GLY A 431 8.82 9.83 23.41
CA GLY A 431 7.96 9.79 24.61
C GLY A 431 6.49 10.12 24.33
N PRO A 432 5.60 10.00 25.34
CA PRO A 432 4.17 10.29 25.18
C PRO A 432 3.82 11.78 25.03
N ASP A 433 4.74 12.72 25.35
CA ASP A 433 4.45 14.15 25.48
C ASP A 433 4.80 15.02 24.25
N ALA A 434 5.18 14.45 23.12
CA ALA A 434 5.32 15.22 21.89
C ALA A 434 3.93 15.49 21.29
N SER A 435 3.53 16.76 21.23
CA SER A 435 2.24 17.30 20.75
C SER A 435 1.96 17.11 19.24
N SER A 436 2.41 15.99 18.66
CA SER A 436 2.06 15.55 17.30
C SER A 436 1.32 14.23 17.39
N SER A 437 0.42 13.96 16.44
CA SER A 437 -0.43 12.77 16.31
C SER A 437 0.32 11.43 16.12
N SER A 438 1.53 11.28 16.65
CA SER A 438 2.44 10.15 16.46
C SER A 438 2.93 9.51 17.77
N SER A 439 2.46 10.00 18.92
CA SER A 439 2.95 9.61 20.25
C SER A 439 2.19 8.37 20.76
N SER A 440 2.87 7.23 20.75
CA SER A 440 2.41 5.84 21.06
C SER A 440 1.74 5.04 19.93
N ARG A 441 2.39 4.91 18.76
CA ARG A 441 1.91 3.97 17.72
C ARG A 441 1.86 2.53 18.26
N GLY A 442 0.69 1.88 18.17
CA GLY A 442 0.51 0.50 18.63
C GLY A 442 1.33 -0.51 17.81
N GLN A 443 1.44 -1.74 18.31
CA GLN A 443 2.21 -2.78 17.65
C GLN A 443 1.60 -3.15 16.28
N ALA A 444 2.46 -3.35 15.27
CA ALA A 444 2.03 -3.90 13.99
C ALA A 444 1.54 -5.34 14.20
N PHE A 445 0.36 -5.65 13.65
CA PHE A 445 -0.26 -6.96 13.79
C PHE A 445 -0.36 -7.71 12.46
N GLY A 446 -0.21 -7.03 11.32
CA GLY A 446 -0.38 -7.63 10.01
C GLY A 446 0.20 -6.79 8.88
N MET A 447 0.44 -7.42 7.75
CA MET A 447 0.93 -6.79 6.54
C MET A 447 0.19 -7.31 5.31
N LEU A 448 -0.08 -6.42 4.36
CA LEU A 448 -0.54 -6.76 3.02
C LEU A 448 0.48 -6.32 1.98
N LEU A 449 0.80 -7.22 1.05
CA LEU A 449 1.84 -7.02 0.04
C LEU A 449 1.28 -7.10 -1.38
N PHE A 450 1.49 -6.04 -2.14
CA PHE A 450 1.13 -5.89 -3.55
C PHE A 450 2.43 -5.74 -4.33
N SER A 451 2.97 -6.85 -4.85
CA SER A 451 4.23 -6.84 -5.58
C SER A 451 3.99 -6.96 -7.08
N CYS A 452 4.72 -6.24 -7.91
CA CYS A 452 4.56 -6.34 -9.35
C CYS A 452 4.89 -7.73 -9.89
N ASN A 453 4.11 -8.23 -10.86
CA ASN A 453 4.41 -9.46 -11.59
C ASN A 453 5.73 -9.41 -12.38
N GLY A 454 6.32 -8.22 -12.57
CA GLY A 454 7.66 -8.03 -13.11
C GLY A 454 8.79 -8.17 -12.08
N ARG A 455 8.47 -8.46 -10.82
CA ARG A 455 9.42 -8.76 -9.73
C ARG A 455 9.49 -10.28 -9.52
N GLY A 456 9.72 -10.74 -8.28
CA GLY A 456 9.80 -12.17 -7.96
C GLY A 456 10.99 -12.87 -8.61
N MET A 457 10.81 -14.15 -8.94
CA MET A 457 11.91 -15.02 -9.37
C MET A 457 12.65 -14.50 -10.60
N ASN A 458 11.96 -13.84 -11.54
CA ASN A 458 12.59 -13.32 -12.77
C ASN A 458 13.51 -12.11 -12.51
N LEU A 459 13.20 -11.29 -11.50
CA LEU A 459 14.01 -10.12 -11.17
C LEU A 459 15.15 -10.51 -10.23
N TYR A 460 14.88 -11.36 -9.23
CA TYR A 460 15.81 -11.64 -8.14
C TYR A 460 16.63 -12.92 -8.30
N ASP A 461 16.26 -13.82 -9.21
CA ASP A 461 16.76 -15.22 -9.29
C ASP A 461 16.57 -16.03 -7.99
N GLU A 462 15.70 -15.56 -7.10
CA GLU A 462 15.32 -16.26 -5.89
C GLU A 462 13.82 -16.07 -5.62
N PRO A 463 13.12 -17.10 -5.11
CA PRO A 463 11.70 -16.99 -4.77
C PRO A 463 11.52 -16.08 -3.56
N SER A 464 10.33 -15.52 -3.34
CA SER A 464 9.92 -14.85 -2.09
C SER A 464 10.85 -13.73 -1.57
N TYR A 465 11.61 -13.05 -2.45
CA TYR A 465 12.59 -12.05 -2.02
C TYR A 465 11.93 -10.88 -1.27
N ASP A 466 10.85 -10.34 -1.84
CA ASP A 466 10.21 -9.14 -1.30
C ASP A 466 9.58 -9.44 0.04
N SER A 467 8.79 -10.51 0.10
CA SER A 467 8.08 -10.91 1.29
C SER A 467 9.04 -11.30 2.42
N ARG A 468 10.13 -12.05 2.12
CA ARG A 468 11.16 -12.38 3.11
C ARG A 468 11.89 -11.15 3.62
N THR A 469 12.28 -10.25 2.71
CA THR A 469 12.99 -9.03 3.08
C THR A 469 12.11 -8.19 4.00
N LEU A 470 10.85 -7.93 3.63
CA LEU A 470 9.90 -7.19 4.48
C LEU A 470 9.71 -7.85 5.84
N ALA A 471 9.52 -9.17 5.90
CA ALA A 471 9.33 -9.88 7.17
C ALA A 471 10.54 -9.81 8.11
N SER A 472 11.76 -9.68 7.58
CA SER A 472 12.96 -9.47 8.40
C SER A 472 12.94 -8.14 9.16
N TYR A 473 12.25 -7.12 8.62
CA TYR A 473 12.05 -5.83 9.28
C TYR A 473 10.70 -5.75 10.02
N ILE A 474 9.68 -6.46 9.56
CA ILE A 474 8.30 -6.36 10.04
C ILE A 474 7.79 -7.78 10.27
N PRO A 475 8.13 -8.41 11.40
CA PRO A 475 7.83 -9.82 11.66
C PRO A 475 6.37 -10.01 12.06
N VAL A 476 5.45 -9.78 11.11
CA VAL A 476 4.00 -9.95 11.24
C VAL A 476 3.48 -10.83 10.10
N PRO A 477 2.31 -11.47 10.25
CA PRO A 477 1.73 -12.25 9.16
C PRO A 477 1.50 -11.40 7.91
N CYS A 478 1.98 -11.92 6.78
CA CYS A 478 1.91 -11.32 5.46
C CYS A 478 0.90 -12.04 4.57
N GLY A 479 -0.01 -11.30 3.95
CA GLY A 479 -0.86 -11.76 2.86
C GLY A 479 -0.72 -10.83 1.65
N GLY A 480 -1.10 -11.26 0.46
CA GLY A 480 -0.92 -10.43 -0.73
C GLY A 480 -1.00 -11.19 -2.04
N PHE A 481 -0.69 -10.49 -3.13
CA PHE A 481 -0.61 -11.08 -4.46
C PHE A 481 0.34 -10.30 -5.38
N MET A 482 0.67 -10.93 -6.50
CA MET A 482 1.47 -10.31 -7.54
C MET A 482 0.57 -9.58 -8.56
N CYS A 483 0.68 -8.26 -8.64
CA CYS A 483 -0.24 -7.35 -9.32
C CYS A 483 0.20 -7.06 -10.78
N ASN A 484 -0.71 -6.49 -11.58
CA ASN A 484 -0.39 -5.96 -12.91
C ASN A 484 -0.09 -4.45 -12.89
N GLY A 485 0.22 -3.92 -11.71
CA GLY A 485 0.32 -2.51 -11.38
C GLY A 485 -0.06 -2.31 -9.92
N GLU A 486 0.64 -1.43 -9.23
CA GLU A 486 0.53 -1.26 -7.78
C GLU A 486 -0.01 0.13 -7.46
N LEU A 487 -0.90 0.24 -6.49
CA LEU A 487 -1.36 1.52 -5.98
C LEU A 487 -0.60 1.84 -4.71
N GLY A 488 -0.04 3.03 -4.61
CA GLY A 488 0.69 3.47 -3.41
C GLY A 488 0.97 4.96 -3.45
N SER A 489 1.25 5.55 -2.29
CA SER A 489 1.49 6.98 -2.20
C SER A 489 2.96 7.35 -2.39
N VAL A 490 3.21 8.43 -3.12
CA VAL A 490 4.51 9.10 -3.23
C VAL A 490 4.24 10.60 -3.14
N GLY A 491 4.96 11.31 -2.26
CA GLY A 491 4.75 12.74 -2.07
C GLY A 491 3.37 13.14 -1.54
N GLY A 492 2.65 12.24 -0.85
CA GLY A 492 1.35 12.52 -0.23
C GLY A 492 0.14 12.27 -1.13
N THR A 493 0.35 11.90 -2.40
CA THR A 493 -0.71 11.54 -3.35
C THR A 493 -0.59 10.10 -3.79
N THR A 494 -1.72 9.48 -4.11
CA THR A 494 -1.83 8.08 -4.53
C THR A 494 -1.58 7.99 -6.03
N HIS A 495 -0.72 7.06 -6.43
CA HIS A 495 -0.40 6.83 -7.83
C HIS A 495 -0.53 5.35 -8.18
N LEU A 496 -0.80 5.09 -9.47
CA LEU A 496 -0.53 3.81 -10.07
C LEU A 496 0.96 3.72 -10.43
N HIS A 497 1.57 2.63 -10.03
CA HIS A 497 2.97 2.31 -10.26
C HIS A 497 3.09 1.03 -11.08
N GLY A 498 4.25 0.86 -11.70
CA GLY A 498 4.70 -0.42 -12.22
C GLY A 498 5.99 -0.82 -11.53
N PHE A 499 6.31 -2.11 -11.57
CA PHE A 499 7.57 -2.66 -11.06
C PHE A 499 7.82 -2.43 -9.57
N THR A 500 6.73 -2.16 -8.83
CA THR A 500 6.75 -1.67 -7.46
C THR A 500 6.39 -2.77 -6.47
N CYS A 501 6.84 -2.57 -5.24
CA CYS A 501 6.45 -3.29 -4.04
C CYS A 501 5.65 -2.33 -3.16
N ALA A 502 4.32 -2.40 -3.22
CA ALA A 502 3.46 -1.61 -2.34
C ALA A 502 3.06 -2.47 -1.14
N THR A 503 3.41 -2.01 0.06
CA THR A 503 3.17 -2.74 1.30
C THR A 503 2.36 -1.90 2.28
N ALA A 504 1.29 -2.48 2.80
CA ALA A 504 0.48 -1.92 3.86
C ALA A 504 0.85 -2.61 5.18
N VAL A 505 1.21 -1.84 6.20
CA VAL A 505 1.43 -2.37 7.55
C VAL A 505 0.32 -1.89 8.46
N LEU A 506 -0.39 -2.83 9.08
CA LEU A 506 -1.54 -2.55 9.93
C LEU A 506 -1.14 -2.55 11.40
N ARG A 507 -1.60 -1.52 12.12
CA ARG A 507 -1.37 -1.30 13.55
C ARG A 507 -2.65 -1.01 14.28
N ALA A 508 -2.72 -1.42 15.53
CA ALA A 508 -3.73 -0.87 16.43
C ALA A 508 -3.40 0.60 16.69
N ALA A 509 -4.38 1.49 16.56
CA ALA A 509 -4.24 2.86 17.03
C ALA A 509 -4.13 2.87 18.57
N ALA A 510 -3.40 3.83 19.13
CA ALA A 510 -3.40 4.01 20.58
C ALA A 510 -4.82 4.29 21.09
N PRO A 511 -5.21 3.78 22.27
CA PRO A 511 -6.44 4.19 22.90
C PRO A 511 -6.38 5.70 23.14
N SER A 512 -7.29 6.45 22.53
CA SER A 512 -7.47 7.87 22.85
C SER A 512 -7.84 7.96 24.34
N SER A 513 -7.05 8.65 25.14
CA SER A 513 -7.41 8.94 26.53
C SER A 513 -8.69 9.79 26.53
N SER A 514 -9.83 9.15 26.77
CA SER A 514 -11.07 9.87 27.01
C SER A 514 -10.87 10.68 28.29
N SER A 515 -10.81 12.00 28.19
CA SER A 515 -10.88 12.90 29.35
C SER A 515 -12.24 12.68 30.02
N SER A 516 -12.26 11.90 31.09
CA SER A 516 -13.40 11.82 31.99
C SER A 516 -13.52 13.17 32.70
N SER A 517 -14.39 14.04 32.18
CA SER A 517 -14.85 15.21 32.92
C SER A 517 -15.74 14.74 34.06
N SER A 518 -15.14 14.39 35.19
CA SER A 518 -15.85 14.24 36.45
C SER A 518 -16.22 15.63 36.96
N SER A 519 -17.47 16.03 36.72
CA SER A 519 -18.09 17.16 37.41
C SER A 519 -18.25 16.80 38.89
N SER A 520 -17.31 17.22 39.73
CA SER A 520 -17.44 17.15 41.18
C SER A 520 -18.34 18.30 41.65
N SER A 521 -19.59 17.96 41.97
CA SER A 521 -20.48 18.78 42.79
C SER A 521 -19.91 18.88 44.20
N SER A 522 -19.41 20.06 44.58
CA SER A 522 -18.95 20.35 45.94
C SER A 522 -20.14 20.67 46.85
N SER A 523 -20.44 19.77 47.76
CA SER A 523 -21.28 20.02 48.93
C SER A 523 -20.47 20.81 49.98
N SER A 524 -20.87 22.04 50.25
CA SER A 524 -20.30 22.88 51.31
C SER A 524 -20.85 22.48 52.69
N SER A 525 -19.99 21.96 53.56
CA SER A 525 -20.23 21.94 55.01
C SER A 525 -19.35 22.99 55.69
N SER A 526 -20.01 23.82 56.50
CA SER A 526 -19.46 24.91 57.29
C SER A 526 -18.77 24.43 58.56
N SER A 527 -17.57 24.94 58.85
CA SER A 527 -17.12 25.12 60.24
C SER A 527 -16.04 26.20 60.36
N SER A 528 -16.43 27.24 61.10
CA SER A 528 -15.69 28.31 61.79
C SER A 528 -14.21 28.10 62.16
N GLY A 529 -13.45 29.20 62.08
CA GLY A 529 -12.37 29.47 63.04
C GLY A 529 -11.30 30.46 62.59
N GLY A 530 -11.27 31.66 63.21
CA GLY A 530 -10.02 32.31 63.60
C GLY A 530 -9.59 33.57 62.83
N ASP A 531 -9.83 34.73 63.45
CA ASP A 531 -9.25 36.04 63.15
C ASP A 531 -7.71 36.07 63.21
N SER A 532 -7.07 36.97 62.45
CA SER A 532 -6.22 38.06 62.99
C SER A 532 -5.44 38.84 61.92
N ALA A 533 -5.68 40.16 61.95
CA ALA A 533 -4.91 41.35 61.54
C ALA A 533 -3.50 41.27 60.91
N GLY A 534 -3.22 42.22 60.01
CA GLY A 534 -1.85 42.64 59.66
C GLY A 534 -1.76 43.59 58.46
N SER A 535 -1.85 44.89 58.72
CA SER A 535 -1.86 46.03 57.79
C SER A 535 -0.50 46.37 57.14
N SER A 536 -0.54 47.37 56.24
CA SER A 536 0.52 48.29 55.75
C SER A 536 1.02 48.01 54.31
N SER A 537 0.60 48.80 53.30
CA SER A 537 1.14 50.12 52.83
C SER A 537 2.49 49.98 52.11
N GLY A 538 2.81 50.59 50.98
CA GLY A 538 2.19 51.60 50.11
C GLY A 538 2.82 51.50 48.70
N SER A 539 2.21 52.12 47.68
CA SER A 539 2.68 53.41 47.09
C SER A 539 4.01 53.28 46.34
N SER A 540 4.22 53.72 45.11
CA SER A 540 3.45 54.44 44.08
C SER A 540 4.24 54.40 42.77
N ALA A 541 3.56 54.70 41.66
CA ALA A 541 3.92 55.53 40.48
C ALA A 541 5.41 55.87 40.22
N ASP A 542 5.91 56.09 39.01
CA ASP A 542 5.36 56.64 37.76
C ASP A 542 6.50 56.43 36.73
N GLY A 543 6.27 56.16 35.45
CA GLY A 543 6.08 57.21 34.45
C GLY A 543 7.34 57.36 33.58
N GLY A 544 7.19 57.38 32.24
CA GLY A 544 8.34 57.65 31.36
C GLY A 544 8.19 57.21 29.91
N SER A 545 7.38 57.95 29.17
CA SER A 545 7.16 57.96 27.71
C SER A 545 8.39 58.30 26.85
N GLY A 546 8.38 57.86 25.57
CA GLY A 546 8.87 58.68 24.45
C GLY A 546 9.63 57.97 23.32
N GLY A 547 9.17 58.16 22.07
CA GLY A 547 10.10 58.44 20.95
C GLY A 547 10.01 57.56 19.69
N SER A 548 9.33 58.13 18.70
CA SER A 548 9.16 57.80 17.26
C SER A 548 10.38 57.55 16.36
N SER A 549 10.06 57.17 15.10
CA SER A 549 10.78 57.26 13.80
C SER A 549 11.58 56.01 13.44
N GLY A 550 11.60 55.46 12.22
CA GLY A 550 11.31 55.88 10.84
C GLY A 550 12.34 55.08 10.00
N SER A 551 11.99 54.28 9.00
CA SER A 551 11.91 54.65 7.59
C SER A 551 11.99 53.37 6.75
N ALA A 552 11.43 53.43 5.55
CA ALA A 552 11.50 52.43 4.50
C ALA A 552 12.87 52.41 3.79
N GLU A 553 13.25 51.24 3.29
CA GLU A 553 13.68 50.96 1.90
C GLU A 553 13.41 49.49 1.56
#